data_AF-A0AAW4L1C7-F1
#
_entry.id   AF-A0AAW4L1C7-F1
#
_cell.length_a   1.000
_cell.length_b   1.000
_cell.length_c   1.000
_cell.angle_alpha   90.00
_cell.angle_beta   90.00
_cell.angle_gamma   90.00
#
_symmetry.space_group_name_H-M   'P 1'
#
loop_
_entity.id
_entity.type
_entity.pdbx_description
1 polymer ?
#
loop_
_entity_poly.entity_id
_entity_poly.type
_entity_poly.pdbx_seq_one_letter_code
_entity_poly.pdbx_strand_id
1 'polypeptide(L)'
;MCGYCAEEIALDILSNEVRGNLQMKNLSTNLHRYYFLRESPDFVSALDRLRRSLALKRVPFYSEIPHKIVLCRGLEVLLKGGFDSAPYQRLLKMSLYRDAISTLCSGEMREAFESATQGLTCGHLGMLYDAETYFWEGRVKKLQTLSTAIPSCLDLLRHYISWWLDGNGLQMVDEYSVTNEEYFRFALLFRAIFFSTLLVGRISAGRKIMSAIACKCPAGTPVIDGDDVWLQRIATHKLYSIEGFDAFIEHLSKFRYGHFFYIDQVCGFSVEQKQALLTEVRSLLDAERSYDLILMSEWLGNDVGENLF
;
A
#
# COMPACT_ATOMS: atom_id res chain seq x y z
N MET A 1 1.27 12.88 15.16
CA MET A 1 0.33 12.23 14.21
C MET A 1 0.98 10.94 13.75
N CYS A 2 0.38 9.79 14.06
CA CYS A 2 0.88 8.49 13.61
C CYS A 2 0.30 8.12 12.23
N GLY A 3 0.75 7.02 11.64
CA GLY A 3 0.28 6.53 10.35
C GLY A 3 -1.23 6.24 10.32
N TYR A 4 -1.82 5.81 11.45
CA TYR A 4 -3.27 5.62 11.55
C TYR A 4 -4.04 6.94 11.46
N CYS A 5 -3.56 7.99 12.15
CA CYS A 5 -4.16 9.32 12.03
C CYS A 5 -4.02 9.87 10.60
N ALA A 6 -2.94 9.52 9.90
CA ALA A 6 -2.70 9.96 8.54
C ALA A 6 -3.51 9.16 7.49
N GLU A 7 -4.07 8.00 7.86
CA GLU A 7 -4.93 7.21 6.99
C GLU A 7 -6.24 7.91 6.65
N GLU A 8 -6.83 8.64 7.60
CA GLU A 8 -8.05 9.42 7.34
C GLU A 8 -7.85 10.42 6.18
N ILE A 9 -6.67 11.05 6.10
CA ILE A 9 -6.30 11.92 4.97
C ILE A 9 -6.25 11.11 3.66
N ALA A 10 -5.72 9.89 3.71
CA ALA A 10 -5.67 9.02 2.53
C ALA A 10 -7.07 8.66 2.03
N LEU A 11 -7.96 8.28 2.94
CA LEU A 11 -9.34 7.90 2.63
C LEU A 11 -10.17 9.09 2.14
N ASP A 12 -9.99 10.28 2.73
CA ASP A 12 -10.64 11.51 2.25
C ASP A 12 -10.19 11.89 0.83
N ILE A 13 -8.88 11.83 0.55
CA ILE A 13 -8.36 12.10 -0.79
C ILE A 13 -8.92 11.12 -1.81
N LEU A 14 -8.95 9.82 -1.46
CA LEU A 14 -9.49 8.78 -2.33
C LEU A 14 -10.99 9.01 -2.59
N SER A 15 -11.77 9.27 -1.55
CA SER A 15 -13.21 9.54 -1.66
C SER A 15 -13.49 10.75 -2.56
N ASN A 16 -12.74 11.85 -2.37
CA ASN A 16 -12.86 13.02 -3.23
C ASN A 16 -12.44 12.74 -4.68
N GLU A 17 -11.42 11.91 -4.90
CA GLU A 17 -10.99 11.52 -6.25
C GLU A 17 -12.05 10.68 -6.96
N VAL A 18 -12.59 9.66 -6.29
CA VAL A 18 -13.64 8.78 -6.83
C VAL A 18 -14.91 9.56 -7.17
N ARG A 19 -15.26 10.54 -6.34
CA ARG A 19 -16.41 11.45 -6.58
C ARG A 19 -16.14 12.52 -7.65
N GLY A 20 -14.92 12.61 -8.18
CA GLY A 20 -14.53 13.66 -9.14
C GLY A 20 -14.42 15.07 -8.52
N ASN A 21 -14.41 15.18 -7.19
CA ASN A 21 -14.39 16.43 -6.45
C ASN A 21 -12.97 16.86 -6.05
N LEU A 22 -11.97 16.00 -6.21
CA LEU A 22 -10.60 16.30 -5.80
C LEU A 22 -9.98 17.39 -6.68
N GLN A 23 -9.81 18.58 -6.11
CA GLN A 23 -9.09 19.67 -6.74
C GLN A 23 -7.62 19.62 -6.34
N MET A 24 -6.70 19.51 -7.31
CA MET A 24 -5.24 19.43 -7.04
C MET A 24 -4.70 20.62 -6.21
N LYS A 25 -5.35 21.79 -6.29
CA LYS A 25 -4.99 22.94 -5.46
C LYS A 25 -5.17 22.69 -3.96
N ASN A 26 -6.07 21.77 -3.58
CA ASN A 26 -6.36 21.37 -2.20
C ASN A 26 -5.32 20.39 -1.63
N LEU A 27 -4.43 19.82 -2.46
CA LEU A 27 -3.26 19.04 -2.02
C LEU A 27 -2.16 19.99 -1.50
N SER A 28 -2.46 20.66 -0.38
CA SER A 28 -1.66 21.75 0.18
C SER A 28 -0.35 21.27 0.80
N THR A 29 -0.35 20.09 1.42
CA THR A 29 0.83 19.52 2.09
C THR A 29 1.44 18.36 1.31
N ASN A 30 2.69 18.04 1.63
CA ASN A 30 3.38 16.87 1.09
C ASN A 30 2.64 15.57 1.40
N LEU A 31 2.14 15.42 2.63
CA LEU A 31 1.37 14.24 3.04
C LEU A 31 0.15 14.00 2.14
N HIS A 32 -0.62 15.04 1.80
CA HIS A 32 -1.75 14.90 0.88
C HIS A 32 -1.31 14.42 -0.51
N ARG A 33 -0.20 14.97 -1.02
CA ARG A 33 0.34 14.57 -2.34
C ARG A 33 0.83 13.13 -2.33
N TYR A 34 1.40 12.68 -1.22
CA TYR A 34 1.91 11.31 -1.06
C TYR A 34 0.75 10.32 -1.13
N TYR A 35 -0.31 10.55 -0.35
CA TYR A 35 -1.49 9.70 -0.36
C TYR A 35 -2.22 9.73 -1.71
N PHE A 36 -2.38 10.91 -2.31
CA PHE A 36 -2.93 11.01 -3.66
C PHE A 36 -2.19 10.10 -4.65
N LEU A 37 -0.85 10.12 -4.64
CA LEU A 37 -0.06 9.29 -5.55
C LEU A 37 -0.11 7.79 -5.22
N ARG A 38 -0.18 7.43 -3.94
CA ARG A 38 -0.29 6.03 -3.49
C ARG A 38 -1.59 5.38 -3.92
N GLU A 39 -2.70 6.12 -3.83
CA GLU A 39 -4.04 5.59 -4.07
C GLU A 39 -4.56 5.80 -5.50
N SER A 40 -3.90 6.64 -6.30
CA SER A 40 -4.33 6.94 -7.67
C SER A 40 -4.37 5.70 -8.57
N PRO A 41 -5.52 5.34 -9.17
CA PRO A 41 -5.63 4.15 -10.02
C PRO A 41 -4.82 4.27 -11.32
N ASP A 42 -4.70 5.48 -11.87
CA ASP A 42 -3.77 5.81 -12.96
C ASP A 42 -2.62 6.67 -12.43
N PHE A 43 -1.56 6.00 -12.01
CA PHE A 43 -0.38 6.63 -11.43
C PHE A 43 0.31 7.62 -12.40
N VAL A 44 0.35 7.31 -13.70
CA VAL A 44 1.06 8.15 -14.67
C VAL A 44 0.30 9.47 -14.88
N SER A 45 -1.03 9.38 -15.04
CA SER A 45 -1.88 10.57 -15.14
C SER A 45 -1.90 11.38 -13.84
N ALA A 46 -1.81 10.73 -12.68
CA ALA A 46 -1.71 11.40 -11.38
C ALA A 46 -0.43 12.24 -11.27
N LEU A 47 0.72 11.71 -11.70
CA LEU A 47 1.97 12.47 -11.74
C LEU A 47 1.85 13.72 -12.64
N ASP A 48 1.21 13.61 -13.80
CA ASP A 48 1.03 14.78 -14.69
C ASP A 48 0.14 15.85 -14.07
N ARG A 49 -0.97 15.44 -13.46
CA ARG A 49 -1.90 16.35 -12.78
C ARG A 49 -1.20 17.11 -11.67
N LEU A 50 -0.42 16.40 -10.86
CA LEU A 50 0.32 17.00 -9.77
C LEU A 50 1.44 17.92 -10.28
N ARG A 51 2.17 17.51 -11.32
CA ARG A 51 3.19 18.36 -11.97
C ARG A 51 2.60 19.67 -12.46
N ARG A 52 1.46 19.64 -13.15
CA ARG A 52 0.76 20.85 -13.61
C ARG A 52 0.33 21.72 -12.43
N SER A 53 -0.21 21.12 -11.37
CA SER A 53 -0.64 21.86 -10.19
C SER A 53 0.51 22.53 -9.43
N LEU A 54 1.64 21.86 -9.26
CA LEU A 54 2.81 22.42 -8.57
C LEU A 54 3.50 23.50 -9.41
N ALA A 55 3.53 23.35 -10.74
CA ALA A 55 4.02 24.39 -11.65
C ALA A 55 3.24 25.70 -11.51
N LEU A 56 1.90 25.63 -11.39
CA LEU A 56 1.06 26.82 -11.14
C LEU A 56 1.38 27.50 -9.81
N LYS A 57 1.78 26.72 -8.80
CA LYS A 57 2.19 27.24 -7.48
C LYS A 57 3.68 27.63 -7.41
N ARG A 58 4.44 27.49 -8.50
CA ARG A 58 5.90 27.66 -8.56
C ARG A 58 6.66 26.80 -7.53
N VAL A 59 6.10 25.65 -7.18
CA VAL A 59 6.74 24.69 -6.28
C VAL A 59 7.56 23.69 -7.12
N PRO A 60 8.82 23.40 -6.76
CA PRO A 60 9.64 22.45 -7.50
C PRO A 60 9.02 21.05 -7.46
N PHE A 61 8.73 20.46 -8.62
CA PHE A 61 8.04 19.17 -8.66
C PHE A 61 8.86 18.04 -7.99
N TYR A 62 10.14 17.93 -8.30
CA TYR A 62 10.96 16.78 -7.91
C TYR A 62 11.26 16.71 -6.40
N SER A 63 11.38 17.85 -5.70
CA SER A 63 11.63 17.86 -4.25
C SER A 63 10.41 17.44 -3.42
N GLU A 64 9.22 17.51 -4.00
CA GLU A 64 7.96 17.28 -3.28
C GLU A 64 7.43 15.86 -3.44
N ILE A 65 8.07 15.00 -4.24
CA ILE A 65 7.56 13.64 -4.50
C ILE A 65 8.56 12.58 -3.98
N PRO A 66 8.15 11.69 -3.05
CA PRO A 66 9.05 10.68 -2.50
C PRO A 66 9.42 9.62 -3.54
N HIS A 67 10.71 9.41 -3.74
CA HIS A 67 11.24 8.40 -4.67
C HIS A 67 10.68 6.99 -4.38
N LYS A 68 10.48 6.65 -3.10
CA LYS A 68 9.91 5.35 -2.67
C LYS A 68 8.52 5.10 -3.27
N ILE A 69 7.63 6.09 -3.22
CA ILE A 69 6.27 5.98 -3.79
C ILE A 69 6.37 5.82 -5.31
N VAL A 70 7.20 6.64 -5.94
CA VAL A 70 7.39 6.63 -7.40
C VAL A 70 7.89 5.28 -7.89
N LEU A 71 8.83 4.68 -7.17
CA LEU A 71 9.39 3.40 -7.54
C LEU A 71 8.44 2.23 -7.28
N CYS A 72 7.73 2.22 -6.14
CA CYS A 72 6.75 1.19 -5.81
C CYS A 72 5.55 1.21 -6.76
N ARG A 73 4.98 2.39 -7.05
CA ARG A 73 3.91 2.52 -8.05
C ARG A 73 4.39 2.21 -9.46
N GLY A 74 5.64 2.53 -9.80
CA GLY A 74 6.25 2.12 -11.06
C GLY A 74 6.37 0.60 -11.20
N LEU A 75 6.71 -0.13 -10.13
CA LEU A 75 6.68 -1.59 -10.11
C LEU A 75 5.28 -2.14 -10.35
N GLU A 76 4.25 -1.52 -9.79
CA GLU A 76 2.87 -1.93 -10.04
C GLU A 76 2.46 -1.75 -11.50
N VAL A 77 2.80 -0.59 -12.10
CA VAL A 77 2.57 -0.34 -13.53
C VAL A 77 3.30 -1.38 -14.39
N LEU A 78 4.56 -1.68 -14.06
CA LEU A 78 5.37 -2.70 -14.74
C LEU A 78 4.75 -4.09 -14.66
N LEU A 79 4.31 -4.49 -13.46
CA LEU A 79 3.73 -5.81 -13.20
C LEU A 79 2.32 -5.98 -13.77
N LYS A 80 1.61 -4.87 -14.02
CA LYS A 80 0.26 -4.87 -14.62
C LYS A 80 0.33 -4.85 -16.15
N GLY A 81 1.15 -3.98 -16.72
CA GLY A 81 1.18 -3.74 -18.16
C GLY A 81 2.27 -4.49 -18.92
N GLY A 82 3.37 -4.85 -18.26
CA GLY A 82 4.57 -5.33 -18.94
C GLY A 82 5.57 -4.21 -19.25
N PHE A 83 6.77 -4.60 -19.68
CA PHE A 83 7.84 -3.66 -20.03
C PHE A 83 7.43 -2.75 -21.20
N ASP A 84 6.87 -3.33 -22.25
CA ASP A 84 6.51 -2.60 -23.48
C ASP A 84 5.20 -1.81 -23.36
N SER A 85 4.54 -1.84 -22.20
CA SER A 85 3.30 -1.11 -22.01
C SER A 85 3.49 0.40 -22.15
N ALA A 86 2.55 1.06 -22.83
CA ALA A 86 2.60 2.51 -23.00
C ALA A 86 2.72 3.28 -21.67
N PRO A 87 2.02 2.91 -20.57
CA PRO A 87 2.22 3.54 -19.28
C PRO A 87 3.63 3.38 -18.73
N TYR A 88 4.24 2.18 -18.83
CA TYR A 88 5.59 1.96 -18.30
C TYR A 88 6.68 2.65 -19.13
N GLN A 89 6.58 2.59 -20.46
CA GLN A 89 7.48 3.30 -21.36
C GLN A 89 7.42 4.82 -21.17
N ARG A 90 6.25 5.34 -20.81
CA ARG A 90 6.08 6.75 -20.43
C ARG A 90 6.78 7.07 -19.11
N LEU A 91 6.63 6.23 -18.07
CA LEU A 91 7.37 6.37 -16.80
C LEU A 91 8.88 6.38 -17.03
N LEU A 92 9.41 5.46 -17.84
CA LEU A 92 10.84 5.41 -18.17
C LEU A 92 11.37 6.69 -18.82
N LYS A 93 10.52 7.49 -19.47
CA LYS A 93 10.91 8.78 -20.05
C LYS A 93 10.85 9.94 -19.05
N MET A 94 10.24 9.74 -17.88
CA MET A 94 10.15 10.78 -16.85
C MET A 94 11.45 10.85 -16.05
N SER A 95 12.03 12.05 -15.95
CA SER A 95 13.22 12.32 -15.12
C SER A 95 13.01 11.93 -13.66
N LEU A 96 11.83 12.18 -13.09
CA LEU A 96 11.52 11.79 -11.70
C LEU A 96 11.65 10.28 -11.48
N TYR A 97 11.18 9.46 -12.41
CA TYR A 97 11.26 8.00 -12.28
C TYR A 97 12.71 7.52 -12.41
N ARG A 98 13.48 8.11 -13.34
CA ARG A 98 14.91 7.83 -13.48
C ARG A 98 15.70 8.23 -12.24
N ASP A 99 15.39 9.38 -11.67
CA ASP A 99 16.01 9.90 -10.44
C ASP A 99 15.69 9.02 -9.22
N ALA A 100 14.44 8.56 -9.12
CA ALA A 100 14.05 7.59 -8.09
C ALA A 100 14.82 6.27 -8.22
N ILE A 101 15.03 5.77 -9.45
CA ILE A 101 15.85 4.59 -9.70
C ILE A 101 17.31 4.85 -9.33
N SER A 102 17.93 5.94 -9.79
CA SER A 102 19.34 6.22 -9.47
C SER A 102 19.59 6.43 -7.98
N THR A 103 18.61 6.98 -7.27
CA THR A 103 18.70 7.20 -5.82
C THR A 103 18.53 5.92 -5.01
N LEU A 104 17.59 5.06 -5.39
CA LEU A 104 17.19 3.90 -4.59
C LEU A 104 17.74 2.56 -5.11
N CYS A 105 18.43 2.57 -6.25
CA CYS A 105 19.02 1.37 -6.86
C CYS A 105 20.54 1.56 -7.06
N SER A 106 21.27 1.44 -5.97
CA SER A 106 22.74 1.50 -5.93
C SER A 106 23.34 0.21 -5.35
N GLY A 107 24.64 -0.01 -5.57
CA GLY A 107 25.37 -1.12 -4.95
C GLY A 107 25.26 -1.12 -3.42
N GLU A 108 25.39 0.06 -2.81
CA GLU A 108 25.23 0.23 -1.36
C GLU A 108 23.83 -0.19 -0.87
N MET A 109 22.78 0.22 -1.58
CA MET A 109 21.41 -0.14 -1.23
C MET A 109 21.16 -1.64 -1.37
N ARG A 110 21.80 -2.28 -2.36
CA ARG A 110 21.75 -3.73 -2.56
C ARG A 110 22.48 -4.47 -1.44
N GLU A 111 23.71 -4.07 -1.10
CA GLU A 111 24.48 -4.67 -0.01
C GLU A 111 23.74 -4.52 1.32
N ALA A 112 23.15 -3.36 1.58
CA ALA A 112 22.31 -3.14 2.76
C ALA A 112 21.10 -4.11 2.78
N PHE A 113 20.43 -4.31 1.64
CA PHE A 113 19.32 -5.27 1.54
C PHE A 113 19.79 -6.70 1.81
N GLU A 114 20.90 -7.13 1.19
CA GLU A 114 21.46 -8.48 1.37
C GLU A 114 21.87 -8.72 2.83
N SER A 115 22.45 -7.71 3.50
CA SER A 115 22.75 -7.74 4.94
C SER A 115 21.47 -7.84 5.79
N ALA A 116 20.48 -7.00 5.52
CA ALA A 116 19.21 -6.98 6.27
C ALA A 116 18.37 -8.25 6.10
N THR A 117 18.63 -9.03 5.05
CA THR A 117 17.95 -10.29 4.72
C THR A 117 18.84 -11.52 4.90
N GLN A 118 19.99 -11.38 5.57
CA GLN A 118 20.87 -12.50 5.86
C GLN A 118 20.12 -13.63 6.59
N GLY A 119 20.23 -14.84 6.06
CA GLY A 119 19.53 -16.02 6.60
C GLY A 119 18.13 -16.27 6.01
N LEU A 120 17.60 -15.34 5.21
CA LEU A 120 16.36 -15.55 4.46
C LEU A 120 16.65 -16.10 3.06
N THR A 121 15.71 -16.86 2.52
CA THR A 121 15.75 -17.39 1.13
C THR A 121 15.22 -16.37 0.12
N CYS A 122 15.52 -15.09 0.32
CA CYS A 122 14.99 -13.98 -0.48
C CYS A 122 16.05 -13.13 -1.19
N GLY A 123 17.33 -13.55 -1.19
CA GLY A 123 18.43 -12.82 -1.83
C GLY A 123 18.22 -12.46 -3.31
N HIS A 124 17.44 -13.26 -4.06
CA HIS A 124 17.07 -12.94 -5.44
C HIS A 124 16.29 -11.61 -5.58
N LEU A 125 15.57 -11.19 -4.53
CA LEU A 125 14.87 -9.90 -4.50
C LEU A 125 15.84 -8.71 -4.44
N GLY A 126 17.13 -8.94 -4.15
CA GLY A 126 18.19 -7.93 -4.24
C GLY A 126 18.29 -7.29 -5.63
N MET A 127 17.82 -7.97 -6.68
CA MET A 127 17.75 -7.37 -8.02
C MET A 127 16.83 -6.15 -8.09
N LEU A 128 15.85 -6.00 -7.18
CA LEU A 128 15.02 -4.79 -7.09
C LEU A 128 15.84 -3.54 -6.72
N TYR A 129 17.07 -3.73 -6.25
CA TYR A 129 18.02 -2.69 -5.86
C TYR A 129 19.05 -2.42 -6.97
N ASP A 130 18.97 -3.14 -8.11
CA ASP A 130 19.79 -2.88 -9.30
C ASP A 130 19.03 -1.97 -10.27
N ALA A 131 19.65 -0.88 -10.73
CA ALA A 131 19.04 0.01 -11.71
C ALA A 131 18.70 -0.73 -13.03
N GLU A 132 19.54 -1.69 -13.42
CA GLU A 132 19.34 -2.50 -14.63
C GLU A 132 17.98 -3.22 -14.65
N THR A 133 17.48 -3.60 -13.48
CA THR A 133 16.22 -4.32 -13.34
C THR A 133 15.03 -3.55 -13.91
N TYR A 134 15.12 -2.21 -13.99
CA TYR A 134 14.04 -1.35 -14.46
C TYR A 134 14.20 -0.93 -15.93
N PHE A 135 15.44 -0.87 -16.44
CA PHE A 135 15.71 -0.37 -17.80
C PHE A 135 15.81 -1.46 -18.86
N TRP A 136 16.14 -2.70 -18.48
CA TRP A 136 16.41 -3.77 -19.45
C TRP A 136 15.28 -4.79 -19.50
N GLU A 137 14.65 -4.92 -20.67
CA GLU A 137 13.53 -5.86 -20.92
C GLU A 137 13.86 -7.29 -20.46
N GLY A 138 15.07 -7.79 -20.74
CA GLY A 138 15.47 -9.14 -20.34
C GLY A 138 15.55 -9.35 -18.82
N ARG A 139 15.87 -8.31 -18.04
CA ARG A 139 15.86 -8.35 -16.56
C ARG A 139 14.44 -8.22 -16.02
N VAL A 140 13.63 -7.37 -16.64
CA VAL A 140 12.21 -7.22 -16.31
C VAL A 140 11.44 -8.51 -16.57
N LYS A 141 11.71 -9.20 -17.68
CA LYS A 141 11.13 -10.52 -17.98
C LYS A 141 11.43 -11.54 -16.88
N LYS A 142 12.62 -11.51 -16.27
CA LYS A 142 12.93 -12.37 -15.12
C LYS A 142 12.07 -12.04 -13.89
N LEU A 143 11.81 -10.77 -13.60
CA LEU A 143 10.87 -10.37 -12.54
C LEU A 143 9.43 -10.79 -12.84
N GLN A 144 9.03 -10.70 -14.11
CA GLN A 144 7.70 -11.07 -14.57
C GLN A 144 7.49 -12.58 -14.66
N THR A 145 8.57 -13.37 -14.67
CA THR A 145 8.48 -14.83 -14.63
C THR A 145 8.18 -15.27 -13.20
N LEU A 146 6.90 -15.17 -12.85
CA LEU A 146 6.33 -15.31 -11.49
C LEU A 146 6.87 -16.52 -10.71
N SER A 147 7.08 -17.66 -11.37
CA SER A 147 7.36 -18.95 -10.71
C SER A 147 8.61 -18.99 -9.85
N THR A 148 9.69 -18.29 -10.22
CA THR A 148 10.96 -18.33 -9.47
C THR A 148 11.00 -17.36 -8.29
N ALA A 149 10.16 -16.32 -8.31
CA ALA A 149 10.14 -15.31 -7.26
C ALA A 149 9.18 -15.65 -6.11
N ILE A 150 8.11 -16.43 -6.35
CA ILE A 150 7.08 -16.72 -5.34
C ILE A 150 7.63 -17.29 -4.03
N PRO A 151 8.53 -18.30 -4.01
CA PRO A 151 9.08 -18.81 -2.75
C PRO A 151 9.83 -17.75 -1.95
N SER A 152 10.68 -16.96 -2.60
CA SER A 152 11.40 -15.83 -1.98
C SER A 152 10.47 -14.73 -1.48
N CYS A 153 9.42 -14.41 -2.22
CA CYS A 153 8.38 -13.46 -1.80
C CYS A 153 7.63 -13.96 -0.56
N LEU A 154 7.24 -15.24 -0.53
CA LEU A 154 6.56 -15.82 0.62
C LEU A 154 7.44 -15.82 1.86
N ASP A 155 8.72 -16.15 1.72
CA ASP A 155 9.67 -16.16 2.83
C ASP A 155 9.86 -14.75 3.40
N LEU A 156 10.07 -13.75 2.53
CA LEU A 156 10.17 -12.35 2.95
C LEU A 156 8.89 -11.86 3.64
N LEU A 157 7.70 -12.20 3.12
CA LEU A 157 6.44 -11.77 3.73
C LEU A 157 6.17 -12.47 5.08
N ARG A 158 6.58 -13.73 5.24
CA ARG A 158 6.52 -14.41 6.56
C ARG A 158 7.47 -13.77 7.56
N HIS A 159 8.68 -13.41 7.12
CA HIS A 159 9.61 -12.64 7.93
C HIS A 159 8.99 -11.30 8.33
N TYR A 160 8.42 -10.55 7.38
CA TYR A 160 7.73 -9.29 7.66
C TYR A 160 6.61 -9.44 8.69
N ILE A 161 5.76 -10.46 8.55
CA ILE A 161 4.68 -10.73 9.52
C ILE A 161 5.28 -11.01 10.90
N SER A 162 6.22 -11.95 11.01
CA SER A 162 6.83 -12.30 12.29
C SER A 162 7.59 -11.15 12.94
N TRP A 163 8.38 -10.40 12.19
CA TRP A 163 9.25 -9.35 12.73
C TRP A 163 8.49 -8.05 12.96
N TRP A 164 7.82 -7.50 11.95
CA TRP A 164 7.22 -6.17 12.00
C TRP A 164 5.80 -6.16 12.56
N LEU A 165 4.99 -7.17 12.24
CA LEU A 165 3.60 -7.26 12.70
C LEU A 165 3.47 -7.97 14.04
N ASP A 166 4.23 -9.03 14.27
CA ASP A 166 4.19 -9.77 15.54
C ASP A 166 5.19 -9.25 16.57
N GLY A 167 6.19 -8.46 16.14
CA GLY A 167 7.21 -7.89 17.02
C GLY A 167 8.34 -8.85 17.40
N ASN A 168 8.45 -10.02 16.76
CA ASN A 168 9.46 -11.01 17.12
C ASN A 168 10.87 -10.50 16.78
N GLY A 169 11.67 -10.26 17.81
CA GLY A 169 13.03 -9.74 17.69
C GLY A 169 13.10 -8.26 17.29
N LEU A 170 11.96 -7.54 17.31
CA LEU A 170 11.89 -6.12 17.01
C LEU A 170 12.41 -5.31 18.20
N GLN A 171 13.35 -4.40 17.94
CA GLN A 171 13.86 -3.51 18.98
C GLN A 171 12.92 -2.31 19.20
N MET A 172 12.47 -2.17 20.44
CA MET A 172 11.56 -1.11 20.88
C MET A 172 12.29 -0.10 21.77
N VAL A 173 11.97 1.18 21.61
CA VAL A 173 12.39 2.28 22.51
C VAL A 173 11.47 2.34 23.72
N ASP A 174 10.17 2.14 23.50
CA ASP A 174 9.12 2.11 24.52
C ASP A 174 8.00 1.14 24.07
N GLU A 175 6.87 1.11 24.78
CA GLU A 175 5.73 0.23 24.47
C GLU A 175 5.16 0.44 23.04
N TYR A 176 5.36 1.61 22.44
CA TYR A 176 4.71 2.02 21.20
C TYR A 176 5.69 2.35 20.08
N SER A 177 6.99 2.51 20.35
CA SER A 177 7.94 3.10 19.40
C SER A 177 9.08 2.14 19.10
N VAL A 178 9.32 1.87 17.81
CA VAL A 178 10.49 1.11 17.33
C VAL A 178 11.74 1.98 17.32
N THR A 179 12.93 1.37 17.38
CA THR A 179 14.18 2.11 17.19
C THR A 179 14.31 2.67 15.77
N ASN A 180 15.12 3.72 15.61
CA ASN A 180 15.42 4.28 14.28
C ASN A 180 16.08 3.26 13.35
N GLU A 181 16.85 2.31 13.90
CA GLU A 181 17.52 1.26 13.13
C GLU A 181 16.50 0.28 12.55
N GLU A 182 15.51 -0.15 13.35
CA GLU A 182 14.41 -1.01 12.87
C GLU A 182 13.54 -0.28 11.85
N TYR A 183 13.29 1.01 12.05
CA TYR A 183 12.57 1.82 11.06
C TYR A 183 13.35 1.93 9.74
N PHE A 184 14.66 2.18 9.80
CA PHE A 184 15.52 2.20 8.61
C PHE A 184 15.50 0.85 7.90
N ARG A 185 15.59 -0.24 8.65
CA ARG A 185 15.48 -1.60 8.11
C ARG A 185 14.14 -1.82 7.42
N PHE A 186 13.03 -1.38 8.02
CA PHE A 186 11.71 -1.48 7.41
C PHE A 186 11.63 -0.66 6.11
N ALA A 187 12.08 0.60 6.14
CA ALA A 187 12.10 1.47 4.96
C ALA A 187 12.95 0.88 3.82
N LEU A 188 14.09 0.26 4.16
CA LEU A 188 14.95 -0.44 3.21
C LEU A 188 14.23 -1.65 2.59
N LEU A 189 13.58 -2.49 3.40
CA LEU A 189 12.89 -3.70 2.95
C LEU A 189 11.54 -3.42 2.27
N PHE A 190 10.95 -2.24 2.49
CA PHE A 190 9.60 -1.88 2.06
C PHE A 190 9.35 -2.18 0.58
N ARG A 191 10.28 -1.83 -0.31
CA ARG A 191 10.15 -2.08 -1.75
C ARG A 191 9.99 -3.57 -2.08
N ALA A 192 10.81 -4.42 -1.45
CA ALA A 192 10.75 -5.87 -1.66
C ALA A 192 9.48 -6.47 -1.03
N ILE A 193 9.05 -5.97 0.12
CA ILE A 193 7.79 -6.35 0.76
C ILE A 193 6.60 -5.98 -0.13
N PHE A 194 6.54 -4.73 -0.61
CA PHE A 194 5.51 -4.23 -1.50
C PHE A 194 5.42 -5.05 -2.79
N PHE A 195 6.56 -5.28 -3.45
CA PHE A 195 6.63 -6.14 -4.63
C PHE A 195 6.11 -7.56 -4.34
N SER A 196 6.52 -8.14 -3.21
CA SER A 196 6.10 -9.48 -2.79
C SER A 196 4.60 -9.55 -2.54
N THR A 197 4.01 -8.54 -1.90
CA THR A 197 2.55 -8.42 -1.69
C THR A 197 1.81 -8.39 -3.02
N LEU A 198 2.30 -7.63 -4.01
CA LEU A 198 1.68 -7.57 -5.33
C LEU A 198 1.73 -8.91 -6.09
N LEU A 199 2.80 -9.69 -5.93
CA LEU A 199 2.95 -10.99 -6.59
C LEU A 199 2.15 -12.10 -5.90
N VAL A 200 2.34 -12.23 -4.58
CA VAL A 200 1.69 -13.27 -3.77
C VAL A 200 0.17 -13.06 -3.73
N GLY A 201 -0.28 -11.80 -3.73
CA GLY A 201 -1.71 -11.46 -3.82
C GLY A 201 -2.40 -11.81 -5.15
N ARG A 202 -1.70 -12.43 -6.12
CA ARG A 202 -2.30 -12.93 -7.38
C ARG A 202 -2.60 -14.43 -7.35
N ILE A 203 -2.16 -15.14 -6.30
CA ILE A 203 -2.28 -16.59 -6.22
C ILE A 203 -3.07 -17.00 -4.98
N SER A 204 -3.80 -18.11 -5.08
CA SER A 204 -4.61 -18.64 -3.96
C SER A 204 -3.78 -18.95 -2.72
N ALA A 205 -2.54 -19.43 -2.90
CA ALA A 205 -1.60 -19.69 -1.82
C ALA A 205 -1.23 -18.42 -1.01
N GLY A 206 -1.42 -17.23 -1.60
CA GLY A 206 -1.16 -15.95 -0.95
C GLY A 206 -2.24 -15.49 0.02
N ARG A 207 -3.42 -16.10 0.00
CA ARG A 207 -4.57 -15.73 0.84
C ARG A 207 -4.22 -15.57 2.32
N LYS A 208 -3.58 -16.59 2.90
CA LYS A 208 -3.21 -16.57 4.34
C LYS A 208 -2.25 -15.42 4.67
N ILE A 209 -1.34 -15.11 3.75
CA ILE A 209 -0.38 -14.01 3.91
C ILE A 209 -1.10 -12.65 3.78
N MET A 210 -1.96 -12.48 2.78
CA MET A 210 -2.74 -11.24 2.62
C MET A 210 -3.67 -10.99 3.81
N SER A 211 -4.34 -12.03 4.30
CA SER A 211 -5.17 -11.95 5.51
C SER A 211 -4.34 -11.56 6.74
N ALA A 212 -3.17 -12.18 6.94
CA ALA A 212 -2.29 -11.83 8.05
C ALA A 212 -1.83 -10.36 8.01
N ILE A 213 -1.47 -9.85 6.82
CA ILE A 213 -1.07 -8.44 6.65
C ILE A 213 -2.28 -7.52 6.88
N ALA A 214 -3.44 -7.82 6.29
CA ALA A 214 -4.63 -6.98 6.37
C ALA A 214 -5.27 -6.93 7.77
N CYS A 215 -5.21 -8.03 8.54
CA CYS A 215 -5.84 -8.12 9.87
C CYS A 215 -4.93 -7.62 11.00
N LYS A 216 -3.63 -7.43 10.78
CA LYS A 216 -2.67 -7.23 11.88
C LYS A 216 -2.02 -5.86 11.82
N CYS A 217 -2.28 -5.05 12.85
CA CYS A 217 -1.55 -3.82 13.14
C CYS A 217 -0.06 -4.12 13.38
N PRO A 218 0.88 -3.25 12.92
CA PRO A 218 2.27 -3.39 13.32
C PRO A 218 2.45 -3.36 14.83
N ALA A 219 3.49 -4.05 15.31
CA ALA A 219 3.78 -4.15 16.74
C ALA A 219 4.14 -2.78 17.35
N GLY A 220 4.81 -1.92 16.57
CA GLY A 220 5.02 -0.52 16.90
C GLY A 220 3.99 0.40 16.24
N THR A 221 3.83 1.61 16.78
CA THR A 221 2.99 2.66 16.21
C THR A 221 3.54 3.06 14.84
N PRO A 222 2.71 3.01 13.79
CA PRO A 222 3.09 3.44 12.46
C PRO A 222 3.58 4.89 12.46
N VAL A 223 4.69 5.14 11.78
CA VAL A 223 5.15 6.52 11.54
C VAL A 223 4.19 7.27 10.62
N ILE A 224 4.30 8.60 10.58
CA ILE A 224 3.41 9.47 9.79
C ILE A 224 3.37 9.14 8.30
N ASP A 225 4.46 8.55 7.77
CA ASP A 225 4.53 8.12 6.38
C ASP A 225 3.55 6.98 6.07
N GLY A 226 3.08 6.20 7.05
CA GLY A 226 2.00 5.22 6.90
C GLY A 226 2.23 4.17 5.80
N ASP A 227 3.47 3.74 5.62
CA ASP A 227 3.87 2.75 4.61
C ASP A 227 3.28 1.36 4.88
N ASP A 228 3.32 0.94 6.14
CA ASP A 228 2.68 -0.27 6.66
C ASP A 228 1.15 -0.22 6.47
N VAL A 229 0.52 0.91 6.76
CA VAL A 229 -0.91 1.13 6.52
C VAL A 229 -1.23 1.07 5.02
N TRP A 230 -0.34 1.59 4.18
CA TRP A 230 -0.45 1.44 2.73
C TRP A 230 -0.34 -0.03 2.29
N LEU A 231 0.60 -0.80 2.86
CA LEU A 231 0.69 -2.25 2.61
C LEU A 231 -0.57 -2.99 3.06
N GLN A 232 -1.15 -2.63 4.20
CA GLN A 232 -2.41 -3.21 4.68
C GLN A 232 -3.54 -2.97 3.67
N ARG A 233 -3.73 -1.74 3.18
CA ARG A 233 -4.75 -1.45 2.14
C ARG A 233 -4.54 -2.25 0.85
N ILE A 234 -3.29 -2.37 0.40
CA ILE A 234 -2.96 -3.20 -0.77
C ILE A 234 -3.29 -4.67 -0.50
N ALA A 235 -2.91 -5.21 0.66
CA ALA A 235 -3.19 -6.59 1.05
C ALA A 235 -4.70 -6.84 1.16
N THR A 236 -5.47 -5.92 1.74
CA THR A 236 -6.93 -5.96 1.82
C THR A 236 -7.55 -6.03 0.43
N HIS A 237 -7.12 -5.18 -0.51
CA HIS A 237 -7.63 -5.22 -1.89
C HIS A 237 -7.28 -6.51 -2.62
N LYS A 238 -6.07 -7.06 -2.41
CA LYS A 238 -5.71 -8.37 -2.96
C LYS A 238 -6.53 -9.50 -2.34
N LEU A 239 -6.77 -9.47 -1.03
CA LEU A 239 -7.60 -10.46 -0.37
C LEU A 239 -9.04 -10.41 -0.89
N TYR A 240 -9.65 -9.22 -0.97
CA TYR A 240 -10.98 -9.04 -1.55
C TYR A 240 -11.06 -9.56 -2.98
N SER A 241 -10.04 -9.32 -3.80
CA SER A 241 -9.97 -9.84 -5.18
C SER A 241 -9.91 -11.37 -5.25
N ILE A 242 -9.37 -12.04 -4.22
CA ILE A 242 -9.24 -13.51 -4.14
C ILE A 242 -10.51 -14.16 -3.58
N GLU A 243 -11.11 -13.53 -2.58
CA GLU A 243 -12.16 -14.14 -1.75
C GLU A 243 -13.58 -13.64 -2.07
N GLY A 244 -13.70 -12.44 -2.64
CA GLY A 244 -14.98 -11.80 -2.88
C GLY A 244 -15.61 -11.23 -1.60
N PHE A 245 -16.81 -10.67 -1.74
CA PHE A 245 -17.50 -9.95 -0.67
C PHE A 245 -17.89 -10.85 0.51
N ASP A 246 -18.49 -12.01 0.24
CA ASP A 246 -19.07 -12.88 1.28
C ASP A 246 -18.01 -13.42 2.25
N ALA A 247 -16.83 -13.78 1.74
CA ALA A 247 -15.73 -14.19 2.61
C ALA A 247 -15.03 -12.98 3.26
N PHE A 248 -15.04 -11.81 2.62
CA PHE A 248 -14.45 -10.59 3.18
C PHE A 248 -15.22 -10.07 4.40
N ILE A 249 -16.56 -10.20 4.42
CA ILE A 249 -17.38 -9.81 5.57
C ILE A 249 -17.16 -10.72 6.79
N GLU A 250 -16.74 -11.97 6.62
CA GLU A 250 -16.35 -12.85 7.74
C GLU A 250 -15.15 -12.30 8.54
N HIS A 251 -14.41 -11.35 7.97
CA HIS A 251 -13.30 -10.65 8.62
C HIS A 251 -13.69 -9.34 9.33
N LEU A 252 -14.99 -9.03 9.45
CA LEU A 252 -15.49 -7.77 9.99
C LEU A 252 -14.91 -7.40 11.36
N SER A 253 -14.79 -8.35 12.28
CA SER A 253 -14.22 -8.11 13.61
C SER A 253 -12.70 -7.94 13.64
N LYS A 254 -12.01 -8.23 12.53
CA LYS A 254 -10.54 -8.20 12.43
C LYS A 254 -10.02 -7.05 11.58
N PHE A 255 -10.84 -6.51 10.69
CA PHE A 255 -10.46 -5.37 9.87
C PHE A 255 -10.84 -4.05 10.51
N ARG A 256 -9.96 -3.08 10.32
CA ARG A 256 -10.21 -1.69 10.66
C ARG A 256 -11.26 -1.13 9.71
N TYR A 257 -12.09 -0.22 10.20
CA TYR A 257 -13.14 0.46 9.41
C TYR A 257 -12.61 0.97 8.06
N GLY A 258 -11.42 1.57 8.07
CA GLY A 258 -10.79 2.17 6.90
C GLY A 258 -10.54 1.17 5.76
N HIS A 259 -10.40 -0.12 6.07
CA HIS A 259 -10.27 -1.16 5.05
C HIS A 259 -11.58 -1.39 4.29
N PHE A 260 -12.72 -1.47 4.98
CA PHE A 260 -14.03 -1.61 4.31
C PHE A 260 -14.35 -0.38 3.47
N PHE A 261 -14.14 0.81 4.03
CA PHE A 261 -14.31 2.06 3.29
C PHE A 261 -13.42 2.09 2.04
N TYR A 262 -12.15 1.74 2.18
CA TYR A 262 -11.21 1.67 1.05
C TYR A 262 -11.67 0.73 -0.06
N ILE A 263 -12.14 -0.47 0.29
CA ILE A 263 -12.63 -1.44 -0.70
C ILE A 263 -13.88 -0.93 -1.40
N ASP A 264 -14.82 -0.30 -0.68
CA ASP A 264 -15.97 0.33 -1.33
C ASP A 264 -15.53 1.40 -2.34
N GLN A 265 -14.59 2.27 -1.97
CA GLN A 265 -14.11 3.32 -2.88
C GLN A 265 -13.41 2.78 -4.14
N VAL A 266 -12.64 1.69 -4.02
CA VAL A 266 -11.84 1.16 -5.13
C VAL A 266 -12.58 0.12 -5.97
N CYS A 267 -13.41 -0.71 -5.33
CA CYS A 267 -14.11 -1.81 -5.97
C CYS A 267 -15.61 -1.55 -6.19
N GLY A 268 -16.22 -0.65 -5.40
CA GLY A 268 -17.65 -0.33 -5.44
C GLY A 268 -18.52 -1.44 -4.84
N PHE A 269 -19.01 -1.24 -3.61
CA PHE A 269 -20.06 -2.11 -3.08
C PHE A 269 -21.43 -1.74 -3.67
N SER A 270 -22.22 -2.76 -3.99
CA SER A 270 -23.63 -2.57 -4.35
C SER A 270 -24.44 -2.12 -3.14
N VAL A 271 -25.64 -1.59 -3.37
CA VAL A 271 -26.56 -1.20 -2.29
C VAL A 271 -26.88 -2.41 -1.40
N GLU A 272 -27.09 -3.59 -1.98
CA GLU A 272 -27.36 -4.83 -1.26
C GLU A 272 -26.18 -5.26 -0.39
N GLN A 273 -24.95 -5.12 -0.91
CA GLN A 273 -23.73 -5.39 -0.15
C GLN A 273 -23.57 -4.42 1.03
N LYS A 274 -23.83 -3.12 0.82
CA LYS A 274 -23.81 -2.12 1.89
C LYS A 274 -24.87 -2.40 2.95
N GLN A 275 -26.07 -2.82 2.57
CA GLN A 275 -27.13 -3.20 3.49
C GLN A 275 -26.78 -4.45 4.31
N ALA A 276 -26.21 -5.48 3.65
CA ALA A 276 -25.75 -6.69 4.32
C ALA A 276 -24.66 -6.36 5.34
N LEU A 277 -23.67 -5.53 4.95
CA LEU A 277 -22.61 -5.09 5.84
C LEU A 277 -23.15 -4.27 7.02
N LEU A 278 -24.09 -3.35 6.80
CA LEU A 278 -24.71 -2.55 7.86
C LEU A 278 -25.45 -3.43 8.87
N THR A 279 -26.13 -4.48 8.39
CA THR A 279 -26.83 -5.44 9.25
C THR A 279 -25.86 -6.18 10.17
N GLU A 280 -24.77 -6.71 9.62
CA GLU A 280 -23.72 -7.39 10.40
C GLU A 280 -23.03 -6.44 11.39
N VAL A 281 -22.71 -5.20 10.96
CA VAL A 281 -22.10 -4.18 11.83
C VAL A 281 -23.01 -3.87 13.02
N ARG A 282 -24.31 -3.67 12.80
CA ARG A 282 -25.26 -3.41 13.89
C ARG A 282 -25.38 -4.60 14.85
N SER A 283 -25.43 -5.82 14.31
CA SER A 283 -25.44 -7.03 15.14
C SER A 283 -24.19 -7.15 16.01
N LEU A 284 -23.02 -6.76 15.50
CA LEU A 284 -21.78 -6.76 16.28
C LEU A 284 -21.75 -5.61 17.29
N LEU A 285 -22.26 -4.41 16.96
CA LEU A 285 -22.32 -3.27 17.88
C LEU A 285 -23.12 -3.58 19.15
N ASP A 286 -24.19 -4.37 19.03
CA ASP A 286 -24.99 -4.82 20.15
C ASP A 286 -24.21 -5.76 21.10
N ALA A 287 -23.22 -6.49 20.56
CA ALA A 287 -22.37 -7.41 21.32
C ALA A 287 -21.08 -6.76 21.85
N GLU A 288 -20.45 -5.90 21.05
CA GLU A 288 -19.19 -5.24 21.35
C GLU A 288 -19.20 -3.81 20.79
N ARG A 289 -19.12 -2.82 21.68
CA ARG A 289 -19.07 -1.42 21.28
C ARG A 289 -17.65 -1.02 20.90
N SER A 290 -17.33 -1.15 19.63
CA SER A 290 -16.06 -0.71 19.02
C SER A 290 -16.22 0.63 18.28
N TYR A 291 -15.21 1.49 18.36
CA TYR A 291 -15.18 2.77 17.62
C TYR A 291 -15.23 2.57 16.11
N ASP A 292 -14.52 1.57 15.58
CA ASP A 292 -14.53 1.25 14.15
C ASP A 292 -15.94 0.83 13.69
N LEU A 293 -16.66 0.03 14.49
CA LEU A 293 -18.01 -0.39 14.14
C LEU A 293 -19.00 0.79 14.14
N ILE A 294 -18.82 1.77 15.04
CA ILE A 294 -19.64 3.00 15.06
C ILE A 294 -19.41 3.77 13.75
N LEU A 295 -18.15 4.03 13.38
CA LEU A 295 -17.81 4.72 12.14
C LEU A 295 -18.34 3.99 10.90
N MET A 296 -18.28 2.65 10.87
CA MET A 296 -18.86 1.87 9.78
C MET A 296 -20.37 2.03 9.70
N SER A 297 -21.08 1.95 10.84
CA SER A 297 -22.52 2.10 10.87
C SER A 297 -22.97 3.49 10.41
N GLU A 298 -22.25 4.54 10.79
CA GLU A 298 -22.54 5.91 10.36
C GLU A 298 -22.31 6.09 8.85
N TRP A 299 -21.16 5.63 8.33
CA TRP A 299 -20.86 5.70 6.90
C TRP A 299 -21.90 4.92 6.08
N LEU A 300 -22.16 3.66 6.43
CA LEU A 300 -23.07 2.79 5.68
C LEU A 300 -24.52 3.30 5.75
N GLY A 301 -24.97 3.75 6.93
CA GLY A 301 -26.31 4.32 7.12
C GLY A 301 -26.55 5.53 6.22
N ASN A 302 -25.58 6.45 6.14
CA ASN A 302 -25.64 7.59 5.23
C ASN A 302 -25.73 7.15 3.75
N ASP A 303 -24.97 6.13 3.34
CA ASP A 303 -24.92 5.65 1.96
C ASP A 303 -26.20 4.91 1.53
N VAL A 304 -26.88 4.20 2.44
CA VAL A 304 -28.14 3.47 2.15
C VAL A 304 -29.40 4.28 2.46
N GLY A 305 -29.26 5.50 3.00
CA GLY A 305 -30.39 6.37 3.36
C GLY A 305 -31.10 5.97 4.66
N GLU A 306 -30.44 5.17 5.50
CA GLU A 306 -30.89 4.81 6.84
C GLU A 306 -30.12 5.64 7.88
N ASN A 307 -30.44 6.92 7.97
CA ASN A 307 -29.86 7.77 9.02
C ASN A 307 -30.39 7.33 10.38
N LEU A 308 -29.47 6.96 11.27
CA LEU A 308 -29.74 6.70 12.69
C LEU A 308 -29.73 7.99 13.52
N PHE A 309 -30.25 9.12 12.99
CA PHE A 309 -30.52 10.35 13.76
C PHE A 309 -31.63 11.17 13.10
#